data_AF-A0A916GB70-F1
#
_entry.id   AF-A0A916GB70-F1
#
_cell.length_a   1.000
_cell.length_b   1.000
_cell.length_c   1.000
_cell.angle_alpha   90.00
_cell.angle_beta   90.00
_cell.angle_gamma   90.00
#
_symmetry.space_group_name_H-M   'P 1'
#
loop_
_entity.id
_entity.type
_entity.pdbx_description
1 polymer ?
#
loop_
_entity_poly.entity_id
_entity_poly.type
_entity_poly.pdbx_seq_one_letter_code
_entity_poly.pdbx_strand_id
1 'polypeptide(L)' 'MSAARKTTVGVIFGGHSVEHDVSVVTGHQVMQAFDPQRYEVVPIYINRDGRWYTGAPLLELRNFEDEVTSYKA' A
#
# COMPACT_ATOMS: atom_id res chain seq x y z
N MET A 1 -5.21 -18.58 -28.13
CA MET A 1 -6.02 -18.26 -26.94
C MET A 1 -5.29 -17.19 -26.15
N SER A 2 -5.89 -16.01 -25.96
CA SER A 2 -5.30 -14.99 -25.08
C SER A 2 -5.46 -15.46 -23.64
N ALA A 3 -4.37 -15.65 -22.91
CA ALA A 3 -4.46 -15.79 -21.46
C ALA A 3 -5.20 -14.56 -20.90
N ALA A 4 -6.18 -14.76 -20.02
CA ALA A 4 -6.84 -13.65 -19.34
C ALA A 4 -5.77 -12.92 -18.50
N ARG A 5 -5.44 -11.68 -18.86
CA ARG A 5 -4.51 -10.87 -18.06
C ARG A 5 -5.20 -10.46 -16.77
N LYS A 6 -4.46 -10.51 -15.65
CA LYS A 6 -4.91 -9.97 -14.37
C LYS A 6 -5.17 -8.47 -14.51
N THR A 7 -6.16 -7.96 -13.78
CA THR A 7 -6.41 -6.52 -13.69
C THR A 7 -5.38 -5.90 -12.76
N THR A 8 -4.62 -4.92 -13.24
CA THR A 8 -3.69 -4.16 -12.39
C THR A 8 -4.46 -3.12 -11.58
N VAL A 9 -4.25 -3.10 -10.27
CA VAL A 9 -4.90 -2.18 -9.32
C VAL A 9 -3.84 -1.38 -8.59
N GLY A 10 -3.83 -0.06 -8.78
CA GLY A 10 -3.02 0.86 -7.99
C GLY A 10 -3.71 1.21 -6.67
N VAL A 11 -3.06 0.95 -5.54
CA VAL A 11 -3.56 1.35 -4.23
C VAL A 11 -2.73 2.54 -3.75
N ILE A 12 -3.37 3.71 -3.65
CA ILE A 12 -2.74 4.95 -3.17
C ILE A 12 -3.03 5.10 -1.67
N PHE A 13 -1.99 5.30 -0.86
CA PHE A 13 -2.12 5.40 0.60
C PHE A 13 -1.05 6.30 1.24
N GLY A 14 -1.27 6.67 2.50
CA GLY A 14 -0.44 7.61 3.26
C GLY A 14 -0.93 9.06 3.12
N GLY A 15 -0.03 9.97 2.75
CA GLY A 15 -0.30 11.38 2.47
C GLY A 15 0.16 12.33 3.58
N HIS A 16 0.19 13.63 3.26
CA HIS A 16 0.48 14.70 4.22
C HIS A 16 -0.79 15.04 5.03
N SER A 17 -1.11 14.19 6.01
CA SER A 17 -2.30 14.30 6.87
C SER A 17 -2.02 13.75 8.27
N VAL A 18 -2.82 14.18 9.26
CA VAL A 18 -2.86 13.56 10.59
C VAL A 18 -3.38 12.12 10.58
N GLU A 19 -4.06 11.73 9.50
CA GLU A 19 -4.57 10.36 9.28
C GLU A 19 -3.59 9.48 8.48
N HIS A 20 -2.32 9.90 8.33
CA HIS A 20 -1.30 9.16 7.58
C HIS A 20 -1.21 7.69 8.01
N ASP A 21 -1.05 7.42 9.31
CA ASP A 21 -0.89 6.09 9.88
C ASP A 21 -2.12 5.21 9.58
N VAL A 22 -3.31 5.80 9.72
CA VAL A 22 -4.58 5.13 9.42
C VAL A 22 -4.63 4.77 7.94
N SER A 23 -4.28 5.69 7.05
CA SER A 23 -4.22 5.45 5.61
C SER A 23 -3.23 4.33 5.24
N VAL A 24 -2.05 4.30 5.87
CA VAL A 24 -1.05 3.24 5.67
C VAL A 24 -1.61 1.88 6.08
N VAL A 25 -2.19 1.76 7.27
CA VAL A 25 -2.75 0.49 7.77
C VAL A 25 -3.92 0.02 6.90
N THR A 26 -4.86 0.91 6.58
CA THR A 26 -6.00 0.58 5.71
C THR A 26 -5.56 0.21 4.30
N GLY A 27 -4.58 0.92 3.74
CA GLY A 27 -3.99 0.60 2.44
C GLY A 27 -3.46 -0.83 2.39
N HIS A 28 -2.72 -1.27 3.42
CA HIS A 28 -2.22 -2.64 3.51
C HIS A 28 -3.34 -3.68 3.64
N GLN A 29 -4.35 -3.42 4.47
CA GLN A 29 -5.51 -4.31 4.58
C GLN A 29 -6.23 -4.48 3.24
N VAL A 30 -6.41 -3.40 2.48
CA VAL A 30 -6.99 -3.43 1.14
C VAL A 30 -6.12 -4.23 0.17
N MET A 31 -4.80 -3.99 0.17
CA MET A 31 -3.86 -4.74 -0.68
C MET A 31 -3.89 -6.25 -0.39
N GLN A 32 -4.00 -6.64 0.89
CA GLN A 32 -4.08 -8.04 1.32
C GLN A 32 -5.43 -8.71 0.99
N ALA A 33 -6.51 -7.93 0.83
CA ALA A 33 -7.84 -8.45 0.53
C ALA A 33 -8.05 -8.82 -0.95
N PHE A 34 -7.18 -8.37 -1.86
CA PHE A 34 -7.30 -8.69 -3.28
C PHE A 34 -7.02 -10.16 -3.57
N ASP A 35 -7.83 -10.76 -4.46
CA ASP A 35 -7.58 -12.09 -5.00
C ASP A 35 -6.37 -12.06 -5.95
N PRO A 36 -5.25 -12.73 -5.59
CA PRO A 36 -4.02 -12.70 -6.39
C PRO A 36 -4.15 -13.46 -7.70
N GLN A 37 -5.19 -14.28 -7.92
CA GLN A 37 -5.44 -14.92 -9.20
C GLN A 37 -6.04 -13.94 -10.23
N ARG A 38 -6.76 -12.93 -9.74
CA ARG A 38 -7.51 -11.97 -10.57
C ARG A 38 -6.83 -10.61 -10.69
N TYR A 39 -6.10 -10.20 -9.65
CA TYR A 39 -5.54 -8.86 -9.54
C TYR A 39 -4.02 -8.87 -9.36
N GLU A 40 -3.39 -7.86 -9.93
CA GLU A 40 -1.99 -7.49 -9.66
C GLU A 40 -1.99 -6.14 -8.95
N VAL A 41 -1.57 -6.13 -7.69
CA VAL A 41 -1.63 -4.94 -6.84
C VAL A 41 -0.33 -4.15 -6.93
N VAL A 42 -0.43 -2.85 -7.19
CA VAL A 42 0.69 -1.92 -7.24
C VAL A 42 0.54 -0.91 -6.09
N PRO A 43 1.43 -0.92 -5.08
CA PRO A 43 1.39 0.06 -4.00
C PRO A 43 1.90 1.41 -4.48
N ILE A 44 1.21 2.49 -4.10
CA ILE A 44 1.60 3.87 -4.37
C ILE A 44 1.52 4.61 -3.03
N TYR A 45 2.68 4.78 -2.40
CA TYR A 45 2.79 5.42 -1.10
C TYR A 45 3.09 6.92 -1.27
N ILE A 46 2.42 7.75 -0.49
CA ILE A 46 2.74 9.17 -0.34
C ILE A 46 3.26 9.37 1.09
N ASN A 47 4.51 9.78 1.26
CA ASN A 47 5.04 10.05 2.61
C ASN A 47 4.51 11.37 3.19
N ARG A 48 4.86 11.67 4.44
CA ARG A 48 4.42 12.89 5.14
C ARG A 48 4.92 14.19 4.49
N ASP A 49 6.03 14.13 3.78
CA ASP A 49 6.57 15.25 2.99
C ASP A 49 5.89 15.39 1.62
N GLY A 50 4.93 14.52 1.29
CA GLY A 50 4.25 14.50 -0.02
C GLY A 50 5.07 13.86 -1.15
N ARG A 51 6.17 13.15 -0.83
CA ARG A 51 6.96 12.39 -1.81
C ARG A 51 6.28 11.06 -2.12
N TRP A 52 6.34 10.67 -3.39
CA TRP A 52 5.67 9.49 -3.92
C TRP A 52 6.66 8.35 -4.12
N TYR A 53 6.24 7.14 -3.74
CA TYR A 53 7.03 5.93 -3.82
C TYR A 53 6.17 4.78 -4.35
N THR A 54 6.80 3.84 -5.07
CA THR A 54 6.20 2.59 -5.49
C THR A 54 7.23 1.47 -5.41
N GLY A 55 6.78 0.21 -5.31
CA GLY A 55 7.65 -0.96 -5.33
C GLY A 55 7.25 -2.02 -4.31
N ALA A 56 7.79 -3.24 -4.50
CA ALA A 56 7.49 -4.40 -3.68
C ALA A 56 7.67 -4.19 -2.15
N PRO A 57 8.67 -3.43 -1.65
CA PRO A 57 8.79 -3.18 -0.22
C PRO A 57 7.57 -2.52 0.41
N LEU A 58 6.77 -1.77 -0.35
CA LEU A 58 5.59 -1.07 0.17
C LEU A 58 4.37 -1.98 0.35
N LEU A 59 4.47 -3.27 0.03
CA LEU A 59 3.44 -4.27 0.32
C LEU A 59 3.54 -4.81 1.76
N GLU A 60 4.67 -4.58 2.42
CA GLU A 60 4.98 -5.14 3.73
C GLU A 60 4.82 -4.07 4.81
N LEU A 61 3.79 -4.22 5.66
CA LEU A 61 3.46 -3.20 6.67
C LEU A 61 4.61 -2.94 7.66
N ARG A 62 5.43 -3.95 7.95
CA ARG A 62 6.65 -3.82 8.79
C ARG A 62 7.65 -2.78 8.27
N ASN A 63 7.63 -2.46 6.97
CA ASN A 63 8.52 -1.46 6.41
C ASN A 63 8.09 -0.01 6.73
N PHE A 64 7.00 0.15 7.49
CA PHE A 64 6.47 1.43 7.94
C PHE A 64 6.57 1.60 9.47
N GLU A 65 7.36 0.79 10.17
CA GLU A 65 7.53 0.86 11.64
C GLU A 65 7.95 2.25 12.14
N ASP A 66 8.76 2.97 11.35
CA ASP A 66 9.19 4.34 11.67
C ASP A 66 8.11 5.40 11.36
N GLU A 67 7.16 5.08 10.47
CA GLU A 67 6.11 5.99 9.98
C GLU A 67 4.78 5.80 10.70
N VAL A 68 4.50 4.59 11.22
CA VAL A 68 3.26 4.21 11.89
C VAL A 68 3.52 4.12 13.39
N THR A 69 3.14 5.18 14.10
CA THR A 69 3.42 5.34 15.54
C THR A 69 2.72 4.30 16.41
N SER A 70 1.63 3.70 15.94
CA SER A 70 0.87 2.66 16.66
C SER A 70 1.49 1.26 16.62
N TYR A 71 2.55 1.05 15.84
CA TYR A 71 3.22 -0.25 15.68
C TYR A 71 4.61 -0.34 16.35
N LYS A 72 4.93 0.58 17.28
CA LYS A 72 6.12 0.45 18.12
C LYS A 72 5.85 -0.62 19.20
N ALA A 73 6.51 -1.77 19.06
CA ALA A 73 6.63 -2.76 20.12
C ALA A 73 7.44 -2.20 21.31
#